data_AF-A0A956AZT1-F1
#
_entry.id   AF-A0A956AZT1-F1
#
_cell.length_a   1.000
_cell.length_b   1.000
_cell.length_c   1.000
_cell.angle_alpha   90.00
_cell.angle_beta   90.00
_cell.angle_gamma   90.00
#
_symmetry.space_group_name_H-M   'P 1'
#
loop_
_entity.id
_entity.type
_entity.pdbx_description
1 polymer ?
#
loop_
_entity_poly.entity_id
_entity_poly.type
_entity_poly.pdbx_seq_one_letter_code
_entity_poly.pdbx_strand_id
1 'polypeptide(L)'
;MARLGWAEDAGQARWLARTYRLRPRDLWLSLRDLGQGAGAALDEAALDGRIRARLRTRLAALADPIEVHQGWDALVLAESQRAVVQEIVAHARHGHTVLDQWGFSARFGPRHSVSCLFSGPPGTGKTLTAGLIAEALGLPAFRVDLARVVDKYVGETEKNLGRLFDEAERVPVVLVFDEADALFGERTEQKSSQDRYANLEVNYLLQRME
;
A
#
# COMPACT_ATOMS: atom_id res chain seq x y z
N MET A 1 -28.54 -8.79 21.70
CA MET A 1 -27.86 -7.60 21.14
C MET A 1 -26.87 -7.08 22.17
N ALA A 2 -25.62 -7.53 22.11
CA ALA A 2 -24.57 -7.03 23.01
C ALA A 2 -24.16 -5.63 22.56
N ARG A 3 -24.26 -4.64 23.46
CA ARG A 3 -23.74 -3.29 23.23
C ARG A 3 -22.22 -3.40 23.09
N LEU A 4 -21.71 -3.19 21.88
CA LEU A 4 -20.29 -3.01 21.58
C LEU A 4 -19.85 -1.69 22.23
N GLY A 5 -19.36 -1.74 23.47
CA GLY A 5 -18.90 -0.58 24.26
C GLY A 5 -17.60 0.09 23.77
N TRP A 6 -17.27 -0.01 22.48
CA TRP A 6 -16.03 0.54 21.89
C TRP A 6 -16.25 1.90 21.21
N ALA A 7 -17.49 2.37 21.09
CA ALA A 7 -17.84 3.64 20.45
C ALA A 7 -18.16 4.78 21.45
N GLU A 8 -17.78 4.64 22.72
CA GLU A 8 -18.05 5.69 23.72
C GLU A 8 -16.94 6.77 23.76
N ASP A 9 -15.74 6.51 23.22
CA ASP A 9 -14.66 7.48 23.12
C ASP A 9 -14.50 8.05 21.70
N ALA A 10 -14.70 9.37 21.56
CA ALA A 10 -14.50 10.10 20.31
C ALA A 10 -13.04 10.05 19.82
N GLY A 11 -12.06 9.80 20.70
CA GLY A 11 -10.65 9.63 20.36
C GLY A 11 -10.40 8.41 19.48
N GLN A 12 -10.96 7.25 19.86
CA GLN A 12 -10.80 5.97 19.17
C GLN A 12 -11.40 6.00 17.76
N ALA A 13 -12.60 6.57 17.62
CA ALA A 13 -13.26 6.73 16.34
C ALA A 13 -12.45 7.66 15.40
N ARG A 14 -11.86 8.74 15.92
CA ARG A 14 -11.02 9.66 15.15
C ARG A 14 -9.72 8.98 14.72
N TRP A 15 -9.07 8.20 15.59
CA TRP A 15 -7.86 7.44 15.24
C TRP A 15 -8.14 6.43 14.13
N LEU A 16 -9.23 5.67 14.23
CA LEU A 16 -9.59 4.65 13.24
C LEU A 16 -9.90 5.28 11.87
N ALA A 17 -10.70 6.36 11.85
CA ALA A 17 -11.03 7.09 10.62
C ALA A 17 -9.81 7.77 9.98
N ARG A 18 -8.80 8.13 10.80
CA ARG A 18 -7.54 8.73 10.34
C ARG A 18 -6.57 7.72 9.76
N THR A 19 -6.54 6.51 10.31
CA THR A 19 -5.59 5.44 9.94
C THR A 19 -6.13 4.56 8.81
N TYR A 20 -7.45 4.34 8.77
CA TYR A 20 -8.08 3.40 7.84
C TYR A 20 -9.29 4.01 7.13
N ARG A 21 -9.48 3.66 5.85
CA ARG A 21 -10.71 3.94 5.11
C ARG A 21 -11.63 2.71 5.09
N LEU A 22 -12.13 2.32 6.26
CA LEU A 22 -12.95 1.11 6.39
C LEU A 22 -14.40 1.36 6.00
N ARG A 23 -15.00 0.37 5.32
CA ARG A 23 -16.45 0.28 5.20
C ARG A 23 -17.06 -0.16 6.54
N PRO A 24 -18.30 0.25 6.87
CA PRO A 24 -18.96 -0.16 8.12
C PRO A 24 -18.96 -1.68 8.34
N ARG A 25 -19.11 -2.46 7.25
CA ARG A 25 -19.06 -3.93 7.29
C ARG A 25 -17.69 -4.47 7.69
N ASP A 26 -16.60 -3.88 7.22
CA ASP A 26 -15.24 -4.35 7.49
C ASP A 26 -14.84 -4.09 8.95
N LEU A 27 -15.25 -2.94 9.49
CA LEU A 27 -15.15 -2.63 10.92
C LEU A 27 -15.98 -3.60 11.76
N TRP A 28 -17.25 -3.79 11.40
CA TRP A 28 -18.15 -4.68 12.15
C TRP A 28 -17.65 -6.12 12.20
N LEU A 29 -17.12 -6.65 11.09
CA LEU A 29 -16.57 -8.00 11.06
C LEU A 29 -15.29 -8.09 11.91
N SER A 30 -14.42 -7.08 11.88
CA SER A 30 -13.20 -7.06 12.71
C SER A 30 -13.54 -7.01 14.21
N LEU A 31 -14.57 -6.25 14.59
CA LEU A 31 -15.09 -6.21 15.97
C LEU A 31 -15.76 -7.52 16.38
N ARG A 32 -16.50 -8.17 15.47
CA ARG A 32 -17.11 -9.48 15.72
C ARG A 32 -16.05 -10.56 15.96
N ASP A 33 -14.98 -10.55 15.17
CA ASP A 33 -13.87 -11.51 15.30
C ASP A 33 -13.15 -11.35 16.65
N LEU A 34 -13.10 -10.13 17.21
CA LEU A 34 -12.62 -9.86 18.56
C LEU A 34 -13.60 -10.33 19.65
N GLY A 35 -14.89 -10.06 19.49
CA GLY A 35 -15.93 -10.40 20.48
C GLY A 35 -16.18 -11.91 20.66
N GLN A 36 -15.63 -12.75 19.77
CA GLN A 36 -15.64 -14.22 19.91
C GLN A 36 -14.50 -14.73 20.82
N GLY A 37 -13.52 -13.88 21.15
CA GLY A 37 -12.51 -14.15 22.17
C GLY A 37 -13.01 -13.67 23.54
N ALA A 38 -13.13 -14.58 24.50
CA ALA A 38 -13.70 -14.31 25.82
C ALA A 38 -13.04 -13.10 26.52
N GLY A 39 -13.83 -12.07 26.83
CA GLY A 39 -13.55 -11.10 27.90
C GLY A 39 -12.36 -10.13 27.72
N ALA A 40 -11.71 -10.09 26.56
CA ALA A 40 -10.62 -9.14 26.33
C ALA A 40 -11.19 -7.73 26.11
N ALA A 41 -10.68 -6.74 26.84
CA ALA A 41 -10.92 -5.33 26.54
C ALA A 41 -10.61 -5.09 25.06
N LEU A 42 -11.51 -4.38 24.36
CA LEU A 42 -11.28 -3.96 22.98
C LEU A 42 -10.20 -2.87 22.97
N ASP A 43 -8.94 -3.30 23.05
CA ASP A 43 -7.76 -2.45 22.93
C ASP A 43 -7.52 -2.07 21.47
N GLU A 44 -7.06 -0.83 21.23
CA GLU A 44 -6.74 -0.31 19.91
C GLU A 44 -5.74 -1.21 19.19
N ALA A 45 -4.74 -1.72 19.91
CA ALA A 45 -3.73 -2.63 19.35
C ALA A 45 -4.33 -3.96 18.86
N ALA A 46 -5.32 -4.51 19.59
CA ALA A 46 -5.99 -5.73 19.20
C ALA A 46 -6.86 -5.52 17.94
N LEU A 47 -7.56 -4.38 17.86
CA LEU A 47 -8.34 -4.02 16.68
C LEU A 47 -7.47 -3.71 15.47
N ASP A 48 -6.37 -2.97 15.65
CA ASP A 48 -5.36 -2.71 14.63
C ASP A 48 -4.84 -4.01 14.02
N GLY A 49 -4.40 -4.94 14.88
CA GLY A 49 -3.91 -6.26 14.45
C GLY A 49 -4.93 -7.05 13.65
N ARG A 50 -6.22 -7.02 14.04
CA ARG A 50 -7.29 -7.74 13.31
C ARG A 50 -7.62 -7.11 11.98
N ILE A 51 -7.71 -5.78 11.92
CA ILE A 51 -7.94 -5.03 10.68
C ILE A 51 -6.80 -5.32 9.70
N ARG A 52 -5.55 -5.21 10.15
CA ARG A 52 -4.36 -5.51 9.35
C ARG A 52 -4.34 -6.95 8.87
N ALA A 53 -4.61 -7.93 9.73
CA ALA A 53 -4.64 -9.34 9.35
C ALA A 53 -5.69 -9.60 8.26
N ARG A 54 -6.89 -9.05 8.42
CA ARG A 54 -7.99 -9.22 7.45
C ARG A 54 -7.64 -8.63 6.08
N LEU A 55 -7.05 -7.43 6.08
CA LEU A 55 -6.75 -6.70 4.85
C LEU A 55 -5.50 -7.28 4.18
N ARG A 56 -4.53 -7.77 4.95
CA ARG A 56 -3.40 -8.58 4.44
C ARG A 56 -3.90 -9.81 3.69
N THR A 57 -4.89 -10.55 4.21
CA THR A 57 -5.44 -11.72 3.51
C THR A 57 -6.11 -11.35 2.17
N ARG A 58 -6.78 -10.20 2.09
CA ARG A 58 -7.39 -9.73 0.84
C ARG A 58 -6.35 -9.31 -0.19
N LEU A 59 -5.35 -8.56 0.25
CA LEU A 59 -4.25 -8.12 -0.62
C LEU A 59 -3.41 -9.31 -1.09
N ALA A 60 -3.17 -10.30 -0.23
CA ALA A 60 -2.45 -11.54 -0.57
C ALA A 60 -3.16 -12.39 -1.64
N ALA A 61 -4.46 -12.19 -1.87
CA ALA A 61 -5.19 -12.84 -2.96
C ALA A 61 -4.99 -12.13 -4.32
N LEU A 62 -4.44 -10.92 -4.31
CA LEU A 62 -4.27 -10.05 -5.48
C LEU A 62 -2.79 -9.76 -5.80
N ALA A 63 -1.90 -9.88 -4.82
CA ALA A 63 -0.47 -9.57 -4.92
C ALA A 63 0.36 -10.47 -4.01
N ASP A 64 1.64 -10.64 -4.33
CA ASP A 64 2.55 -11.50 -3.56
C ASP A 64 3.08 -10.72 -2.34
N PRO A 65 3.02 -11.25 -1.11
CA PRO A 65 3.64 -10.59 0.04
C PRO A 65 5.16 -10.55 -0.10
N ILE A 66 5.77 -9.42 0.25
CA ILE A 66 7.23 -9.30 0.34
C ILE A 66 7.65 -9.61 1.77
N GLU A 67 8.41 -10.69 1.94
CA GLU A 67 9.06 -11.04 3.20
C GLU A 67 10.53 -10.67 3.13
N VAL A 68 10.95 -9.77 4.02
CA VAL A 68 12.35 -9.39 4.18
C VAL A 68 12.89 -10.06 5.43
N HIS A 69 14.00 -10.78 5.27
CA HIS A 69 14.72 -11.40 6.38
C HIS A 69 16.09 -10.75 6.62
N GLN A 70 16.52 -9.90 5.70
CA GLN A 70 17.79 -9.20 5.77
C GLN A 70 17.59 -7.85 6.44
N GLY A 71 18.52 -7.44 7.30
CA GLY A 71 18.53 -6.09 7.86
C GLY A 71 19.14 -5.05 6.92
N TRP A 72 19.10 -3.78 7.33
CA TRP A 72 19.69 -2.65 6.62
C TRP A 72 21.18 -2.80 6.29
N ASP A 73 21.91 -3.63 7.06
CA ASP A 73 23.34 -3.91 6.82
C ASP A 73 23.58 -4.73 5.55
N ALA A 74 22.59 -5.50 5.09
CA ALA A 74 22.68 -6.24 3.83
C ALA A 74 22.51 -5.33 2.61
N LEU A 75 21.98 -4.12 2.81
CA LEU A 75 21.74 -3.16 1.75
C LEU A 75 22.97 -2.24 1.59
N VAL A 76 23.83 -2.58 0.64
CA VAL A 76 25.02 -1.80 0.30
C VAL A 76 24.63 -0.68 -0.66
N LEU A 77 24.56 0.55 -0.14
CA LEU A 77 24.28 1.76 -0.91
C LEU A 77 25.39 2.77 -0.71
N ALA A 78 25.62 3.62 -1.73
CA ALA A 78 26.39 4.83 -1.54
C ALA A 78 25.69 5.74 -0.53
N GLU A 79 26.46 6.54 0.21
CA GLU A 79 25.92 7.40 1.28
C GLU A 79 24.81 8.34 0.77
N SER A 80 24.97 8.87 -0.45
CA SER A 80 23.94 9.70 -1.10
C SER A 80 22.63 8.96 -1.33
N GLN A 81 22.68 7.68 -1.75
CA GLN A 81 21.49 6.86 -1.97
C GLN A 81 20.83 6.45 -0.65
N ARG A 82 21.64 6.13 0.37
CA ARG A 82 21.16 5.83 1.71
C ARG A 82 20.42 7.04 2.32
N ALA A 83 20.94 8.25 2.13
CA ALA A 83 20.29 9.48 2.57
C ALA A 83 18.91 9.67 1.91
N VAL A 84 18.79 9.43 0.60
CA VAL A 84 17.51 9.51 -0.11
C VAL A 84 16.51 8.48 0.42
N VAL A 85 16.93 7.24 0.67
CA VAL A 85 16.06 6.21 1.25
C VAL A 85 15.57 6.61 2.65
N GLN A 86 16.44 7.19 3.47
CA GLN A 86 16.06 7.70 4.79
C GLN A 86 15.09 8.88 4.68
N GLU A 87 15.26 9.76 3.70
CA GLU A 87 14.34 10.86 3.42
C GLU A 87 12.95 10.34 3.02
N ILE A 88 12.88 9.30 2.18
CA ILE A 88 11.61 8.65 1.81
C ILE A 88 10.89 8.11 3.06
N VAL A 89 11.61 7.41 3.94
CA VAL A 89 11.04 6.88 5.20
C VAL A 89 10.57 8.02 6.10
N ALA A 90 11.37 9.09 6.24
CA ALA A 90 11.02 10.25 7.03
C ALA A 90 9.78 10.97 6.46
N HIS A 91 9.70 11.13 5.14
CA HIS A 91 8.56 11.73 4.46
C HIS A 91 7.29 10.92 4.71
N ALA A 92 7.33 9.60 4.52
CA ALA A 92 6.19 8.73 4.75
C ALA A 92 5.74 8.73 6.23
N ARG A 93 6.70 8.74 7.16
CA ARG A 93 6.42 8.71 8.61
C ARG A 93 5.87 10.05 9.13
N HIS A 94 6.41 11.17 8.64
CA HIS A 94 6.08 12.51 9.14
C HIS A 94 5.10 13.28 8.25
N GLY A 95 4.74 12.75 7.08
CA GLY A 95 3.85 13.40 6.13
C GLY A 95 2.53 13.83 6.76
N HIS A 96 1.95 13.01 7.66
CA HIS A 96 0.78 13.42 8.44
C HIS A 96 1.02 14.68 9.28
N THR A 97 2.13 14.73 10.03
CA THR A 97 2.42 15.87 10.91
C THR A 97 2.55 17.15 10.09
N VAL A 98 3.27 17.08 8.97
CA VAL A 98 3.48 18.23 8.08
C VAL A 98 2.18 18.64 7.38
N LEU A 99 1.48 17.70 6.73
CA LEU A 99 0.30 18.01 5.93
C LEU A 99 -0.93 18.31 6.80
N ASP A 100 -1.19 17.51 7.83
CA ASP A 100 -2.44 17.62 8.60
C ASP A 100 -2.24 18.53 9.82
N GLN A 101 -1.23 18.30 10.67
CA GLN A 101 -1.06 19.08 11.91
C GLN A 101 -0.52 20.49 11.66
N TRP A 102 0.43 20.65 10.74
CA TRP A 102 0.98 21.96 10.39
C TRP A 102 0.17 22.66 9.30
N GLY A 103 -0.91 22.04 8.81
CA GLY A 103 -1.88 22.66 7.90
C GLY A 103 -1.41 22.81 6.45
N PHE A 104 -0.33 22.13 6.04
CA PHE A 104 0.16 22.21 4.66
C PHE A 104 -0.78 21.54 3.65
N SER A 105 -1.66 20.62 4.09
CA SER A 105 -2.68 19.98 3.25
C SER A 105 -3.59 20.99 2.53
N ALA A 106 -3.87 22.14 3.13
CA ALA A 106 -4.67 23.20 2.49
C ALA A 106 -3.98 23.84 1.27
N ARG A 107 -2.64 23.73 1.19
CA ARG A 107 -1.83 24.31 0.11
C ARG A 107 -1.42 23.26 -0.94
N PHE A 108 -1.28 22.01 -0.53
CA PHE A 108 -0.79 20.93 -1.38
C PHE A 108 -1.87 19.93 -1.81
N GLY A 109 -3.10 20.01 -1.26
CA GLY A 109 -4.19 19.09 -1.56
C GLY A 109 -4.28 17.90 -0.58
N PRO A 110 -5.38 17.12 -0.64
CA PRO A 110 -5.62 16.03 0.28
C PRO A 110 -4.70 14.84 -0.01
N ARG A 111 -3.68 14.67 0.84
CA ARG A 111 -2.87 13.46 1.05
C ARG A 111 -2.18 12.91 -0.21
N HIS A 112 -0.91 13.25 -0.37
CA HIS A 112 -0.02 12.61 -1.34
C HIS A 112 0.45 11.26 -0.80
N SER A 113 0.24 10.21 -1.59
CA SER A 113 0.98 8.96 -1.43
C SER A 113 2.46 9.22 -1.77
N VAL A 114 3.38 8.52 -1.10
CA VAL A 114 4.81 8.64 -1.43
C VAL A 114 5.09 7.66 -2.55
N SER A 115 5.34 8.17 -3.76
CA SER A 115 5.75 7.38 -4.92
C SER A 115 7.26 7.50 -5.13
N CYS A 116 7.92 6.36 -5.33
CA CYS A 116 9.37 6.28 -5.52
C CYS A 116 9.68 5.34 -6.69
N LEU A 117 10.63 5.73 -7.54
CA LEU A 117 11.14 4.89 -8.62
C LEU A 117 12.56 4.41 -8.29
N PHE A 118 12.71 3.10 -8.12
CA PHE A 118 14.03 2.48 -7.98
C PHE A 118 14.50 1.97 -9.34
N SER A 119 15.60 2.50 -9.85
CA SER A 119 16.17 2.12 -11.14
C SER A 119 17.60 1.57 -11.00
N GLY A 120 17.94 0.59 -11.83
CA GLY A 120 19.28 0.02 -11.93
C GLY A 120 19.26 -1.40 -12.52
N PRO A 121 20.42 -2.06 -12.65
CA PRO A 121 20.51 -3.45 -13.09
C PRO A 121 19.73 -4.44 -12.19
N PRO A 122 19.30 -5.60 -12.70
CA PRO A 122 18.71 -6.64 -11.86
C PRO A 122 19.67 -7.06 -10.75
N GLY A 123 19.12 -7.40 -9.57
CA GLY A 123 19.93 -7.85 -8.42
C GLY A 123 20.55 -6.75 -7.55
N THR A 124 20.33 -5.46 -7.85
CA THR A 124 20.85 -4.34 -7.02
C THR A 124 20.03 -4.03 -5.77
N GLY A 125 19.22 -4.97 -5.28
CA GLY A 125 18.47 -4.81 -4.03
C GLY A 125 17.29 -3.83 -4.10
N LYS A 126 16.67 -3.58 -5.26
CA LYS A 126 15.49 -2.70 -5.39
C LYS A 126 14.30 -3.19 -4.55
N THR A 127 13.90 -4.44 -4.75
CA THR A 127 12.81 -5.08 -3.99
C THR A 127 13.16 -5.19 -2.51
N LEU A 128 14.43 -5.48 -2.20
CA LEU A 128 14.94 -5.48 -0.82
C LEU A 128 14.80 -4.09 -0.17
N THR A 129 15.19 -3.03 -0.87
CA THR A 129 15.08 -1.64 -0.40
C THR A 129 13.62 -1.29 -0.11
N ALA A 130 12.70 -1.63 -1.01
CA ALA A 130 11.28 -1.37 -0.80
C ALA A 130 10.71 -2.13 0.41
N GLY A 131 11.11 -3.39 0.60
CA GLY A 131 10.72 -4.18 1.77
C GLY A 131 11.31 -3.65 3.09
N LEU A 132 12.57 -3.22 3.09
CA LEU A 132 13.21 -2.57 4.25
C LEU A 132 12.54 -1.24 4.62
N ILE A 133 12.14 -0.44 3.63
CA ILE A 133 11.35 0.77 3.84
C ILE A 133 10.02 0.42 4.51
N ALA A 134 9.32 -0.61 4.03
CA ALA A 134 8.06 -1.03 4.61
C ALA A 134 8.22 -1.51 6.06
N GLU A 135 9.27 -2.29 6.35
CA GLU A 135 9.61 -2.72 7.70
C GLU A 135 9.88 -1.52 8.63
N ALA A 136 10.67 -0.54 8.18
CA ALA A 136 10.93 0.68 8.94
C ALA A 136 9.67 1.53 9.18
N LEU A 137 8.66 1.42 8.32
CA LEU A 137 7.35 2.07 8.49
C LEU A 137 6.36 1.22 9.30
N GLY A 138 6.69 -0.03 9.63
CA GLY A 138 5.76 -0.98 10.27
C GLY A 138 4.57 -1.33 9.38
N LEU A 139 4.77 -1.33 8.05
CA LEU A 139 3.74 -1.57 7.06
C LEU A 139 3.97 -2.90 6.33
N PRO A 140 2.90 -3.63 5.96
CA PRO A 140 3.04 -4.75 5.05
C PRO A 140 3.47 -4.24 3.67
N ALA A 141 4.29 -5.04 2.98
CA ALA A 141 4.68 -4.81 1.59
C ALA A 141 4.14 -5.92 0.68
N PHE A 142 3.65 -5.53 -0.50
CA PHE A 142 3.19 -6.47 -1.52
C PHE A 142 3.82 -6.14 -2.86
N ARG A 143 4.30 -7.18 -3.54
CA ARG A 143 4.79 -7.12 -4.90
C ARG A 143 3.65 -7.36 -5.87
N VAL A 144 3.48 -6.44 -6.80
CA VAL A 144 2.53 -6.52 -7.91
C VAL A 144 3.34 -6.85 -9.16
N ASP A 145 3.11 -8.05 -9.68
CA ASP A 145 3.68 -8.51 -10.95
C ASP A 145 2.81 -7.96 -12.07
N LEU A 146 3.31 -6.91 -12.74
CA LEU A 146 2.60 -6.22 -13.80
C LEU A 146 2.49 -7.08 -15.07
N ALA A 147 3.45 -7.97 -15.34
CA ALA A 147 3.37 -8.90 -16.47
C ALA A 147 2.20 -9.90 -16.31
N ARG A 148 1.97 -10.43 -15.10
CA ARG A 148 0.81 -11.29 -14.81
C ARG A 148 -0.53 -10.58 -14.96
N VAL A 149 -0.54 -9.28 -14.69
CA VAL A 149 -1.71 -8.41 -14.84
C VAL A 149 -2.03 -8.32 -16.33
N VAL A 150 -1.07 -8.02 -17.21
CA VAL A 150 -1.31 -7.81 -18.66
C VAL A 150 -1.60 -9.10 -19.46
N ASP A 151 -1.07 -10.27 -19.06
CA ASP A 151 -1.14 -11.49 -19.89
C ASP A 151 -2.46 -12.29 -19.84
N LYS A 152 -3.33 -12.08 -18.84
CA LYS A 152 -4.53 -12.91 -18.65
C LYS A 152 -5.82 -12.14 -18.89
N TYR A 153 -6.24 -12.12 -20.16
CA TYR A 153 -7.55 -11.68 -20.64
C TYR A 153 -7.89 -10.20 -20.34
N VAL A 154 -7.73 -9.37 -21.38
CA VAL A 154 -8.16 -7.96 -21.44
C VAL A 154 -9.55 -7.80 -20.78
N GLY A 155 -9.59 -7.18 -19.59
CA GLY A 155 -10.82 -6.88 -18.82
C GLY A 155 -10.96 -7.55 -17.44
N GLU A 156 -10.31 -8.69 -17.16
CA GLU A 156 -10.17 -9.21 -15.78
C GLU A 156 -9.03 -8.52 -15.04
N THR A 157 -8.00 -8.16 -15.79
CA THR A 157 -6.83 -7.39 -15.38
C THR A 157 -7.16 -6.05 -14.71
N GLU A 158 -7.88 -5.17 -15.39
CA GLU A 158 -8.29 -3.86 -14.85
C GLU A 158 -9.13 -4.01 -13.58
N LYS A 159 -10.01 -5.02 -13.55
CA LYS A 159 -10.82 -5.29 -12.35
C LYS A 159 -9.97 -5.74 -11.18
N ASN A 160 -8.96 -6.57 -11.42
CA ASN A 160 -8.06 -7.02 -10.35
C ASN A 160 -7.14 -5.90 -9.87
N LEU A 161 -6.59 -5.09 -10.79
CA LEU A 161 -5.77 -3.93 -10.45
C LEU A 161 -6.60 -2.87 -9.72
N GLY A 162 -7.81 -2.57 -10.19
CA GLY A 162 -8.75 -1.69 -9.50
C GLY A 162 -9.11 -2.19 -8.11
N ARG A 163 -9.39 -3.50 -7.95
CA ARG A 163 -9.61 -4.12 -6.63
C ARG A 163 -8.38 -4.03 -5.74
N LEU A 164 -7.18 -4.19 -6.28
CA LEU A 164 -5.94 -4.08 -5.52
C LEU A 164 -5.80 -2.68 -4.93
N PHE A 165 -5.92 -1.64 -5.76
CA PHE A 165 -5.89 -0.24 -5.29
C PHE A 165 -7.06 0.06 -4.33
N ASP A 166 -8.27 -0.43 -4.60
CA ASP A 166 -9.43 -0.25 -3.72
C ASP A 166 -9.24 -0.89 -2.33
N GLU A 167 -8.52 -2.01 -2.23
CA GLU A 167 -8.17 -2.61 -0.93
C GLU A 167 -6.95 -1.92 -0.29
N ALA A 168 -5.98 -1.47 -1.09
CA ALA A 168 -4.80 -0.76 -0.63
C ALA A 168 -5.13 0.63 -0.07
N GLU A 169 -6.08 1.36 -0.66
CA GLU A 169 -6.55 2.66 -0.14
C GLU A 169 -7.20 2.55 1.25
N ARG A 170 -7.61 1.35 1.66
CA ARG A 170 -8.26 1.13 2.95
C ARG A 170 -7.28 0.98 4.10
N VAL A 171 -6.01 0.69 3.80
CA VAL A 171 -4.99 0.39 4.82
C VAL A 171 -3.65 1.04 4.50
N PRO A 172 -2.87 1.38 5.53
CA PRO A 172 -1.46 1.67 5.34
C PRO A 172 -0.71 0.44 4.79
N VAL A 173 -0.22 0.52 3.55
CA VAL A 173 0.50 -0.57 2.85
C VAL A 173 1.55 0.02 1.89
N VAL A 174 2.61 -0.75 1.64
CA VAL A 174 3.58 -0.47 0.57
C VAL A 174 3.28 -1.40 -0.61
N LEU A 175 2.99 -0.84 -1.77
CA LEU A 175 2.86 -1.59 -3.03
C LEU A 175 4.16 -1.42 -3.84
N VAL A 176 4.72 -2.53 -4.28
CA VAL A 176 5.94 -2.57 -5.09
C VAL A 176 5.57 -3.11 -6.46
N PHE A 177 5.62 -2.27 -7.47
CA PHE A 177 5.40 -2.67 -8.85
C PHE A 177 6.75 -3.06 -9.46
N ASP A 178 6.89 -4.34 -9.80
CA ASP A 178 8.11 -4.88 -10.42
C ASP A 178 7.93 -4.95 -11.95
N GLU A 179 9.03 -4.92 -12.70
CA GLU A 179 9.03 -4.96 -14.18
C GLU A 179 8.16 -3.88 -14.83
N ALA A 180 8.12 -2.69 -14.22
CA ALA A 180 7.36 -1.55 -14.72
C ALA A 180 7.82 -1.15 -16.13
N ASP A 181 9.12 -1.31 -16.45
CA ASP A 181 9.70 -1.08 -17.78
C ASP A 181 9.07 -1.94 -18.88
N ALA A 182 8.56 -3.14 -18.56
CA ALA A 182 7.80 -3.95 -19.51
C ALA A 182 6.46 -3.31 -19.90
N LEU A 183 5.87 -2.50 -19.02
CA LEU A 183 4.65 -1.73 -19.30
C LEU A 183 4.92 -0.34 -19.88
N PHE A 184 6.00 0.30 -19.43
CA PHE A 184 6.40 1.66 -19.82
C PHE A 184 7.36 1.68 -21.03
N GLY A 185 7.47 0.56 -21.77
CA GLY A 185 8.28 0.46 -22.99
C GLY A 185 7.96 1.57 -24.00
N GLU A 186 8.89 1.84 -24.92
CA GLU A 186 8.74 2.90 -25.92
C GLU A 186 7.35 2.81 -26.56
N ARG A 187 6.66 3.95 -26.64
CA ARG A 187 5.39 4.10 -27.35
C ARG A 187 5.63 3.80 -28.83
N THR A 188 5.70 2.52 -29.19
CA THR A 188 5.85 2.09 -30.56
C THR A 188 4.66 2.60 -31.34
N GLU A 189 4.95 3.29 -32.45
CA GLU A 189 3.92 3.77 -33.37
C GLU A 189 2.97 2.61 -33.69
N GLN A 190 1.67 2.84 -33.43
CA GLN A 190 0.59 1.88 -33.52
C GLN A 190 0.73 0.95 -34.73
N LYS A 191 1.10 -0.31 -34.48
CA LYS A 191 1.03 -1.39 -35.48
C LYS A 191 0.17 -2.57 -35.06
N SER A 192 -0.17 -2.69 -33.77
CA SER A 192 -0.95 -3.81 -33.23
C SER A 192 -2.04 -3.35 -32.26
N SER A 193 -3.19 -4.04 -32.26
CA SER A 193 -4.24 -3.86 -31.26
C SER A 193 -3.74 -4.06 -29.83
N GLN A 194 -2.72 -4.90 -29.62
CA GLN A 194 -2.15 -5.24 -28.32
C GLN A 194 -1.42 -4.05 -27.67
N ASP A 195 -0.72 -3.24 -28.47
CA ASP A 195 0.00 -2.05 -27.99
C ASP A 195 -0.96 -0.94 -27.49
N ARG A 196 -2.18 -0.88 -28.04
CA ARG A 196 -3.20 0.08 -27.60
C ARG A 196 -3.73 -0.26 -26.20
N TYR A 197 -3.85 -1.53 -25.86
CA TYR A 197 -4.34 -1.98 -24.55
C TYR A 197 -3.30 -1.76 -23.44
N ALA A 198 -2.03 -2.03 -23.71
CA ALA A 198 -0.94 -1.74 -22.76
C ALA A 198 -0.90 -0.24 -22.36
N ASN A 199 -1.09 0.67 -23.33
CA ASN A 199 -1.14 2.11 -23.07
C ASN A 199 -2.36 2.55 -22.24
N LEU A 200 -3.51 1.88 -22.38
CA LEU A 200 -4.72 2.15 -21.57
C LEU A 200 -4.51 1.71 -20.12
N GLU A 201 -3.90 0.54 -19.90
CA GLU A 201 -3.62 0.01 -18.57
C GLU A 201 -2.57 0.84 -17.81
N VAL A 202 -1.55 1.34 -18.52
CA VAL A 202 -0.58 2.29 -17.95
C VAL A 202 -1.25 3.59 -17.50
N ASN A 203 -2.12 4.17 -18.34
CA ASN A 203 -2.86 5.37 -17.97
C ASN A 203 -3.79 5.12 -16.77
N TYR A 204 -4.42 3.94 -16.71
CA TYR A 204 -5.24 3.56 -15.56
C TYR A 204 -4.39 3.46 -14.28
N LEU A 205 -3.22 2.82 -14.34
CA LEU A 205 -2.30 2.73 -13.22
C LEU A 205 -1.86 4.12 -12.74
N LEU A 206 -1.45 5.00 -13.66
CA LEU A 206 -1.06 6.37 -13.33
C LEU A 206 -2.21 7.14 -12.67
N GLN A 207 -3.43 7.05 -13.21
CA GLN A 207 -4.61 7.69 -12.63
C GLN A 207 -4.95 7.16 -11.23
N ARG A 208 -4.68 5.89 -10.93
CA ARG A 208 -4.87 5.31 -9.59
C ARG A 208 -3.77 5.67 -8.60
N MET A 209 -2.61 6.12 -9.09
CA MET A 209 -1.48 6.57 -8.27
C MET A 209 -1.56 8.05 -7.90
N GLU A 210 -2.23 8.86 -8.71
CA GLU A 210 -2.60 10.27 -8.43
C GLU A 210 -3.67 10.40 -7.33
#